data_AF-A0A4Q4Y2M2-F1
#
_entry.id   AF-A0A4Q4Y2M2-F1
#
_cell.length_a   1.000
_cell.length_b   1.000
_cell.length_c   1.000
_cell.angle_alpha   90.00
_cell.angle_beta   90.00
_cell.angle_gamma   90.00
#
_symmetry.space_group_name_H-M   'P 1'
#
loop_
_entity.id
_entity.type
_entity.pdbx_description
1 polymer ?
#
loop_
_entity_poly.entity_id
_entity_poly.type
_entity_poly.pdbx_seq_one_letter_code
_entity_poly.pdbx_strand_id
1 'polypeptide(L)'
;MAAPWRDQSFSSPIDFSSSSSSPRHTPDKTADIGQDGVSLSTDLQGRILQLSAFHPEHGVVVAEPFGQFDGSKYYDPKYVRSYRTRMLQYIKEGKGGFGLDVAENANPGCAQIITHRYALNLCLSLNRASYGQLTEGGPIPLPPSRNILCTTAEGVFNIGFNALSSTPLRDELQTTHRPQSSYLVTGKPKDQTIFQLDQQCYPLLELCDYLDCFPHDVDFVTRLADSGAIAEILEVLAYKRDAETGLWATDETPGDDAVTLPYHFSSHVLLWRTYKRLRDLWANIKPLDNAEIRRLSDMATDVRDSTLRFFTAHHPQIEKSMFAYLTDGQGEHTFYHDANDVPTLFAMEWKFVETPNQITTWRNTMDFGLSPSNERGFCAEGPYRGLGSQHSPGAWVLGYFQELAYAAFMDDAPVVSDAWEKILAAMQWDGTFSEAVDSQTAECSSKAWFSWPGSMIGALLIRMRANGKDKYLERYSEGAL
;
A
#
# COMPACT_ATOMS: atom_id res chain seq x y z
N MET A 1 -0.07 53.72 -24.07
CA MET A 1 0.24 52.32 -24.41
C MET A 1 0.96 51.70 -23.22
N ALA A 2 0.25 50.94 -22.41
CA ALA A 2 0.85 50.15 -21.33
C ALA A 2 0.08 48.83 -21.24
N ALA A 3 0.76 47.73 -21.52
CA ALA A 3 0.40 46.33 -21.27
C ALA A 3 1.67 45.48 -21.45
N PRO A 4 1.74 44.22 -21.00
CA PRO A 4 1.23 43.65 -19.75
C PRO A 4 2.29 42.70 -19.10
N TRP A 5 2.65 42.89 -17.83
CA TRP A 5 3.57 41.96 -17.13
C TRP A 5 3.10 41.61 -15.71
N ARG A 6 1.77 41.52 -15.49
CA ARG A 6 1.22 41.26 -14.15
C ARG A 6 0.77 39.82 -13.85
N ASP A 7 0.88 38.87 -14.79
CA ASP A 7 0.43 37.49 -14.56
C ASP A 7 1.55 36.46 -14.70
N GLN A 8 2.53 36.44 -13.78
CA GLN A 8 3.40 35.27 -13.59
C GLN A 8 3.32 34.82 -12.13
N SER A 9 2.59 33.72 -11.91
CA SER A 9 2.61 32.98 -10.65
C SER A 9 3.94 32.21 -10.54
N PHE A 10 4.65 32.39 -9.43
CA PHE A 10 5.93 31.71 -9.15
C PHE A 10 5.76 30.39 -8.38
N SER A 11 4.53 29.91 -8.22
CA SER A 11 4.16 28.76 -7.38
C SER A 11 3.51 27.60 -8.16
N SER A 12 3.77 27.48 -9.46
CA SER A 12 3.23 26.35 -10.24
C SER A 12 3.96 25.03 -9.88
N PRO A 13 3.25 23.89 -9.79
CA PRO A 13 3.85 22.58 -9.54
C PRO A 13 4.85 22.19 -10.64
N ILE A 14 5.86 21.42 -10.27
CA ILE A 14 6.81 20.80 -11.19
C ILE A 14 6.12 19.59 -11.83
N ASP A 15 6.00 19.57 -13.15
CA ASP A 15 5.47 18.44 -13.92
C ASP A 15 6.60 17.43 -14.20
N PHE A 16 6.41 16.18 -13.78
CA PHE A 16 7.35 15.07 -14.01
C PHE A 16 6.96 14.17 -15.20
N SER A 17 6.03 14.60 -16.05
CA SER A 17 5.56 13.78 -17.18
C SER A 17 6.63 13.60 -18.27
N SER A 18 6.89 12.34 -18.63
CA SER A 18 7.80 11.96 -19.72
C SER A 18 7.10 11.98 -21.09
N SER A 19 6.42 13.09 -21.45
CA SER A 19 5.75 13.18 -22.75
C SER A 19 6.71 13.62 -23.88
N SER A 20 6.59 12.99 -25.04
CA SER A 20 7.44 13.24 -26.23
C SER A 20 6.95 14.40 -27.12
N SER A 21 5.89 15.11 -26.72
CA SER A 21 5.38 16.26 -27.46
C SER A 21 5.88 17.55 -26.84
N SER A 22 6.78 18.26 -27.52
CA SER A 22 7.33 19.56 -27.10
C SER A 22 6.21 20.53 -26.71
N PRO A 23 6.02 20.82 -25.41
CA PRO A 23 5.11 21.86 -25.04
C PRO A 23 5.92 23.17 -25.10
N ARG A 24 5.24 24.29 -25.31
CA ARG A 24 5.86 25.62 -25.40
C ARG A 24 6.39 26.03 -24.01
N HIS A 25 7.44 25.37 -23.53
CA HIS A 25 7.99 25.56 -22.19
C HIS A 25 9.11 26.59 -22.20
N THR A 26 8.88 27.66 -21.44
CA THR A 26 9.95 28.36 -20.72
C THR A 26 10.80 27.32 -19.97
N PRO A 27 12.14 27.43 -19.99
CA PRO A 27 13.00 26.41 -19.40
C PRO A 27 12.68 26.23 -17.92
N ASP A 28 12.45 24.99 -17.53
CA ASP A 28 12.22 24.58 -16.16
C ASP A 28 13.35 25.12 -15.28
N LYS A 29 12.98 25.73 -14.16
CA LYS A 29 13.94 26.30 -13.21
C LYS A 29 14.77 25.18 -12.59
N THR A 30 15.96 25.52 -12.11
CA THR A 30 16.72 24.62 -11.24
C THR A 30 15.95 24.35 -9.95
N ALA A 31 16.05 23.13 -9.43
CA ALA A 31 15.68 22.82 -8.07
C ALA A 31 16.86 23.16 -7.16
N ASP A 32 16.70 24.21 -6.34
CA ASP A 32 17.73 24.70 -5.43
C ASP A 32 17.47 24.15 -4.02
N ILE A 33 18.44 23.40 -3.49
CA ILE A 33 18.40 22.79 -2.16
C ILE A 33 19.51 23.44 -1.33
N GLY A 34 19.25 23.85 -0.09
CA GLY A 34 20.27 24.47 0.75
C GLY A 34 20.09 24.18 2.24
N GLN A 35 21.21 23.90 2.91
CA GLN A 35 21.29 23.71 4.36
C GLN A 35 22.70 24.07 4.85
N ASP A 36 22.79 24.75 6.00
CA ASP A 36 24.05 25.03 6.73
C ASP A 36 25.18 25.64 5.88
N GLY A 37 24.83 26.57 4.98
CA GLY A 37 25.81 27.28 4.14
C GLY A 37 26.30 26.49 2.92
N VAL A 38 25.70 25.33 2.64
CA VAL A 38 25.84 24.57 1.40
C VAL A 38 24.56 24.74 0.57
N SER A 39 24.71 25.01 -0.73
CA SER A 39 23.60 25.06 -1.68
C SER A 39 23.90 24.26 -2.94
N LEU A 40 22.87 23.61 -3.45
CA LEU A 40 22.91 22.71 -4.60
C LEU A 40 21.82 23.12 -5.58
N SER A 41 22.17 23.34 -6.84
CA SER A 41 21.21 23.54 -7.93
C SER A 41 21.21 22.31 -8.83
N THR A 42 20.04 21.70 -9.00
CA THR A 42 19.85 20.51 -9.86
C THR A 42 18.85 20.78 -10.97
N ASP A 43 18.89 19.97 -12.03
CA ASP A 43 17.78 19.89 -12.98
C ASP A 43 16.73 18.85 -12.56
N LEU A 44 15.67 18.74 -13.35
CA LEU A 44 14.56 17.81 -13.11
C LEU A 44 14.97 16.32 -13.15
N GLN A 45 16.13 16.00 -13.72
CA GLN A 45 16.70 14.65 -13.74
C GLN A 45 17.65 14.39 -12.56
N GLY A 46 17.83 15.36 -11.66
CA GLY A 46 18.72 15.26 -10.51
C GLY A 46 20.19 15.51 -10.83
N ARG A 47 20.53 16.03 -12.02
CA ARG A 47 21.92 16.37 -12.39
C ARG A 47 22.34 17.64 -11.66
N ILE A 48 23.54 17.66 -11.08
CA ILE A 48 24.04 18.80 -10.30
C ILE A 48 24.64 19.86 -11.23
N LEU A 49 23.98 21.00 -11.36
CA LEU A 49 24.42 22.10 -12.21
C LEU A 49 25.30 23.11 -11.48
N GLN A 50 25.15 23.22 -10.15
CA GLN A 50 26.01 24.03 -9.31
C GLN A 50 26.01 23.48 -7.89
N LEU A 51 27.19 23.41 -7.26
CA LEU A 51 27.35 23.18 -5.83
C LEU A 51 28.10 24.37 -5.24
N SER A 52 27.58 24.95 -4.17
CA SER A 52 28.20 26.07 -3.46
C SER A 52 28.33 25.73 -1.99
N ALA A 53 29.45 26.08 -1.37
CA ALA A 53 29.66 25.90 0.06
C ALA A 53 30.46 27.07 0.63
N PHE A 54 30.11 27.51 1.84
CA PHE A 54 30.89 28.51 2.55
C PHE A 54 32.18 27.90 3.15
N HIS A 55 33.32 28.53 2.89
CA HIS A 55 34.62 28.23 3.50
C HIS A 55 35.10 29.42 4.36
N PRO A 56 35.51 29.20 5.62
CA PRO A 56 35.90 30.29 6.52
C PRO A 56 37.01 31.21 6.01
N GLU A 57 37.97 30.67 5.24
CA GLU A 57 39.10 31.45 4.71
C GLU A 57 38.90 31.95 3.27
N HIS A 58 38.01 31.33 2.50
CA HIS A 58 37.91 31.55 1.05
C HIS A 58 36.54 32.06 0.59
N GLY A 59 35.59 32.22 1.52
CA GLY A 59 34.23 32.65 1.20
C GLY A 59 33.43 31.53 0.53
N VAL A 60 32.47 31.89 -0.33
CA VAL A 60 31.65 30.90 -1.04
C VAL A 60 32.49 30.26 -2.15
N VAL A 61 32.75 28.96 -2.01
CA VAL A 61 33.38 28.12 -3.01
C VAL A 61 32.30 27.55 -3.91
N VAL A 62 32.43 27.74 -5.22
CA VAL A 62 31.44 27.29 -6.22
C VAL A 62 32.09 26.28 -7.15
N ALA A 63 31.47 25.11 -7.28
CA ALA A 63 31.75 24.15 -8.32
C ALA A 63 30.63 24.22 -9.37
N GLU A 64 30.98 24.53 -10.62
CA GLU A 64 30.06 24.57 -11.76
C GLU A 64 30.75 23.98 -13.03
N PRO A 65 30.01 23.35 -13.95
CA PRO A 65 30.59 22.67 -15.12
C PRO A 65 30.97 23.62 -16.26
N PHE A 66 30.81 24.94 -16.06
CA PHE A 66 31.15 25.99 -17.02
C PHE A 66 32.15 26.99 -16.42
N GLY A 67 32.69 27.87 -17.27
CA GLY A 67 33.72 28.82 -16.84
C GLY A 67 33.24 29.75 -15.72
N GLN A 68 34.07 29.87 -14.69
CA GLN A 68 33.84 30.64 -13.46
C GLN A 68 33.53 32.12 -13.71
N PHE A 69 32.88 32.75 -12.74
CA PHE A 69 32.51 34.16 -12.82
C PHE A 69 33.76 35.03 -12.86
N ASP A 70 33.86 35.89 -13.87
CA ASP A 70 34.94 36.88 -13.96
C ASP A 70 34.73 37.96 -12.89
N GLY A 71 35.54 37.90 -11.83
CA GLY A 71 35.48 38.83 -10.71
C GLY A 71 35.71 40.30 -11.10
N SER A 72 36.28 40.59 -12.27
CA SER A 72 36.38 41.97 -12.76
C SER A 72 35.03 42.57 -13.21
N LYS A 73 33.99 41.73 -13.33
CA LYS A 73 32.68 42.09 -13.92
C LYS A 73 31.51 42.10 -12.94
N TYR A 74 31.77 42.14 -11.63
CA TYR A 74 30.70 42.21 -10.62
C TYR A 74 29.72 43.36 -10.84
N TYR A 75 30.20 44.50 -11.36
CA TYR A 75 29.40 45.69 -11.57
C TYR A 75 28.87 45.84 -13.00
N ASP A 76 28.98 44.81 -13.85
CA ASP A 76 28.35 44.76 -15.18
C ASP A 76 27.04 43.94 -15.10
N PRO A 77 25.86 44.60 -15.03
CA PRO A 77 24.59 43.91 -14.86
C PRO A 77 24.22 43.04 -16.07
N LYS A 78 24.72 43.35 -17.28
CA LYS A 78 24.47 42.52 -18.47
C LYS A 78 25.27 41.23 -18.38
N TYR A 79 26.55 41.33 -17.99
CA TYR A 79 27.40 40.17 -17.77
C TYR A 79 26.83 39.27 -16.66
N VAL A 80 26.45 39.84 -15.50
CA VAL A 80 25.87 39.08 -14.37
C VAL A 80 24.61 38.31 -14.79
N ARG A 81 23.69 38.95 -15.51
CA ARG A 81 22.48 38.27 -16.00
C ARG A 81 22.82 37.16 -16.99
N SER A 82 23.71 37.41 -17.94
CA SER A 82 24.14 36.40 -18.93
C SER A 82 24.85 35.21 -18.28
N TYR A 83 25.56 35.44 -17.18
CA TYR A 83 26.22 34.40 -16.41
C TYR A 83 25.21 33.51 -15.69
N ARG A 84 24.24 34.12 -14.99
CA ARG A 84 23.19 33.39 -14.25
C ARG A 84 22.31 32.51 -15.16
N THR A 85 22.13 32.88 -16.42
CA THR A 85 21.36 32.09 -17.38
C THR A 85 22.09 30.86 -17.92
N ARG A 86 23.38 30.68 -17.61
CA ARG A 86 24.18 29.55 -18.12
C ARG A 86 23.66 28.19 -17.63
N MET A 87 23.17 28.10 -16.39
CA MET A 87 22.54 26.87 -15.88
C MET A 87 21.31 26.50 -16.71
N LEU A 88 20.43 27.48 -16.98
CA LEU A 88 19.24 27.27 -17.82
C LEU A 88 19.61 26.91 -19.27
N GLN A 89 20.72 27.45 -19.77
CA GLN A 89 21.25 27.09 -21.08
C GLN A 89 21.78 25.65 -21.10
N TYR A 90 22.44 25.18 -20.03
CA TYR A 90 22.89 23.79 -19.89
C TYR A 90 21.71 22.81 -19.87
N ILE A 91 20.65 23.14 -19.14
CA ILE A 91 19.38 22.37 -19.15
C ILE A 91 18.83 22.29 -20.57
N LYS A 92 18.68 23.44 -21.24
CA LYS A 92 18.11 23.51 -22.60
C LYS A 92 18.94 22.76 -23.64
N GLU A 93 20.25 22.78 -23.50
CA GLU A 93 21.19 22.11 -24.42
C GLU A 93 21.45 20.64 -24.06
N GLY A 94 20.85 20.13 -22.98
CA GLY A 94 21.04 18.77 -22.51
C GLY A 94 22.47 18.47 -22.04
N LYS A 95 23.25 19.49 -21.70
CA LYS A 95 24.65 19.34 -21.27
C LYS A 95 24.73 18.83 -19.84
N GLY A 96 25.62 17.87 -19.60
CA GLY A 96 25.82 17.27 -18.28
C GLY A 96 26.35 18.26 -17.24
N GLY A 97 25.88 18.13 -16.00
CA GLY A 97 26.45 18.75 -14.82
C GLY A 97 27.51 17.87 -14.13
N PHE A 98 27.73 18.05 -12.84
CA PHE A 98 28.45 17.07 -12.02
C PHE A 98 27.49 15.95 -11.55
N GLY A 99 28.00 14.74 -11.33
CA GLY A 99 27.22 13.64 -10.72
C GLY A 99 27.25 12.33 -11.52
N LEU A 100 26.45 11.38 -11.04
CA LEU A 100 26.17 10.09 -11.70
C LEU A 100 25.07 10.30 -12.75
N ASP A 101 25.37 10.01 -14.01
CA ASP A 101 24.40 10.00 -15.10
C ASP A 101 24.02 8.55 -15.42
N VAL A 102 22.73 8.20 -15.28
CA VAL A 102 22.21 6.91 -15.76
C VAL A 102 21.65 7.15 -17.15
N ALA A 103 22.55 7.42 -18.10
CA ALA A 103 22.19 7.53 -19.50
C ALA A 103 22.53 6.22 -20.22
N GLU A 104 21.54 5.61 -20.88
CA GLU A 104 21.76 4.43 -21.75
C GLU A 104 22.77 4.70 -22.89
N ASN A 105 23.11 5.97 -23.16
CA ASN A 105 24.02 6.38 -24.23
C ASN A 105 24.90 7.60 -23.88
N ALA A 106 25.60 7.60 -22.74
CA ALA A 106 26.60 8.64 -22.46
C ALA A 106 27.78 8.56 -23.45
N ASN A 107 28.16 9.68 -24.07
CA ASN A 107 29.29 9.76 -25.00
C ASN A 107 30.59 10.04 -24.23
N PRO A 108 31.55 9.08 -24.13
CA PRO A 108 32.71 9.17 -23.22
C PRO A 108 33.77 10.22 -23.63
N GLY A 109 33.65 10.83 -24.80
CA GLY A 109 34.70 11.67 -25.41
C GLY A 109 34.80 13.13 -24.92
N CYS A 110 33.96 13.59 -24.00
CA CYS A 110 33.95 15.00 -23.56
C CYS A 110 34.53 15.23 -22.14
N ALA A 111 35.02 14.18 -21.47
CA ALA A 111 35.52 14.31 -20.11
C ALA A 111 36.96 14.84 -20.08
N GLN A 112 37.14 16.05 -19.53
CA GLN A 112 38.46 16.47 -19.04
C GLN A 112 38.63 15.92 -17.62
N ILE A 113 39.61 15.04 -17.42
CA ILE A 113 39.88 14.44 -16.10
C ILE A 113 40.56 15.50 -15.23
N ILE A 114 39.84 15.98 -14.22
CA ILE A 114 40.39 16.79 -13.14
C ILE A 114 40.44 15.91 -11.89
N THR A 115 41.63 15.64 -11.37
CA THR A 115 41.79 14.82 -10.15
C THR A 115 41.74 15.71 -8.91
N HIS A 116 40.62 15.67 -8.19
CA HIS A 116 40.51 16.21 -6.84
C HIS A 116 40.06 15.12 -5.87
N ARG A 117 40.56 15.17 -4.63
CA ARG A 117 40.16 14.24 -3.57
C ARG A 117 38.93 14.81 -2.88
N TYR A 118 37.78 14.19 -3.12
CA TYR A 118 36.56 14.45 -2.36
C TYR A 118 36.24 13.23 -1.50
N ALA A 119 35.80 13.46 -0.26
CA ALA A 119 35.17 12.43 0.55
C ALA A 119 33.65 12.66 0.49
N LEU A 120 32.95 11.77 -0.23
CA LEU A 120 31.49 11.74 -0.27
C LEU A 120 31.01 10.72 0.76
N ASN A 121 30.33 11.21 1.80
CA ASN A 121 29.65 10.34 2.76
C ASN A 121 28.17 10.28 2.37
N LEU A 122 27.83 9.31 1.51
CA LEU A 122 26.46 9.11 1.00
C LEU A 122 25.78 7.96 1.75
N CYS A 123 24.69 8.26 2.45
CA CYS A 123 23.76 7.27 3.01
C CYS A 123 22.65 6.97 1.99
N LEU A 124 23.01 6.41 0.84
CA LEU A 124 22.05 5.99 -0.18
C LEU A 124 21.69 4.52 0.03
N SER A 125 20.38 4.22 0.01
CA SER A 125 19.82 2.87 0.02
C SER A 125 18.81 2.75 -1.11
N LEU A 126 19.00 1.77 -2.00
CA LEU A 126 18.11 1.50 -3.13
C LEU A 126 17.42 0.15 -2.87
N ASN A 127 16.14 0.18 -2.47
CA ASN A 127 15.36 -1.03 -2.20
C ASN A 127 14.21 -1.14 -3.20
N ARG A 128 13.98 -2.35 -3.75
CA ARG A 128 12.85 -2.61 -4.66
C ARG A 128 11.50 -2.67 -3.95
N ALA A 129 11.49 -2.90 -2.64
CA ALA A 129 10.29 -2.87 -1.80
C ALA A 129 10.69 -2.65 -0.33
N SER A 130 10.35 -1.50 0.24
CA SER A 130 10.58 -1.15 1.65
C SER A 130 9.65 -1.90 2.62
N TYR A 131 8.70 -2.68 2.09
CA TYR A 131 7.60 -3.31 2.82
C TYR A 131 8.04 -4.39 3.82
N GLY A 132 9.26 -4.92 3.72
CA GLY A 132 9.78 -5.96 4.61
C GLY A 132 10.36 -5.48 5.95
N GLN A 133 10.09 -4.25 6.39
CA GLN A 133 10.90 -3.57 7.41
C GLN A 133 10.22 -3.22 8.73
N LEU A 134 8.95 -3.59 8.92
CA LEU A 134 8.26 -3.41 10.21
C LEU A 134 7.89 -4.78 10.80
N THR A 135 8.54 -5.10 11.92
CA THR A 135 8.24 -6.24 12.80
C THR A 135 7.81 -5.70 14.16
N GLU A 136 7.10 -6.51 14.96
CA GLU A 136 6.66 -6.12 16.32
C GLU A 136 7.82 -5.71 17.25
N GLY A 137 9.05 -6.15 16.97
CA GLY A 137 10.26 -5.75 17.70
C GLY A 137 10.80 -4.34 17.36
N GLY A 138 10.09 -3.56 16.54
CA GLY A 138 10.55 -2.29 15.99
C GLY A 138 11.20 -2.43 14.60
N PRO A 139 11.72 -1.31 14.04
CA PRO A 139 12.38 -1.35 12.73
C PRO A 139 13.59 -2.28 12.80
N ILE A 140 13.67 -3.25 11.88
CA ILE A 140 14.93 -3.98 11.68
C ILE A 140 15.96 -2.92 11.27
N PRO A 141 17.02 -2.68 12.08
CA PRO A 141 18.00 -1.67 11.72
C PRO A 141 18.65 -2.11 10.42
N LEU A 142 18.49 -1.28 9.39
CA LEU A 142 19.27 -1.44 8.17
C LEU A 142 20.75 -1.53 8.59
N PRO A 143 21.52 -2.51 8.09
CA PRO A 143 22.96 -2.44 8.25
C PRO A 143 23.40 -1.06 7.75
N PRO A 144 24.32 -0.38 8.45
CA PRO A 144 24.77 0.94 8.05
C PRO A 144 25.19 0.87 6.58
N SER A 145 24.55 1.68 5.74
CA SER A 145 24.81 1.70 4.30
C SER A 145 26.29 2.03 4.11
N ARG A 146 27.08 1.03 3.70
CA ARG A 146 28.50 1.18 3.40
C ARG A 146 28.67 1.14 1.89
N ASN A 147 28.58 2.31 1.29
CA ASN A 147 28.93 2.51 -0.10
C ASN A 147 30.46 2.59 -0.20
N ILE A 148 31.10 1.61 -0.82
CA ILE A 148 32.53 1.66 -1.14
C ILE A 148 32.65 1.98 -2.62
N LEU A 149 33.07 3.21 -2.94
CA LEU A 149 33.49 3.56 -4.30
C LEU A 149 34.97 3.23 -4.46
N CYS A 150 35.27 2.29 -5.36
CA CYS A 150 36.64 2.00 -5.79
C CYS A 150 36.78 2.38 -7.27
N THR A 151 37.85 3.09 -7.60
CA THR A 151 38.28 3.31 -8.99
C THR A 151 39.18 2.15 -9.40
N THR A 152 38.84 1.42 -10.47
CA THR A 152 39.80 0.51 -11.11
C THR A 152 40.72 1.30 -12.05
N ALA A 153 41.86 0.71 -12.41
CA ALA A 153 42.85 1.34 -13.30
C ALA A 153 42.30 1.70 -14.70
N GLU A 154 41.11 1.20 -15.05
CA GLU A 154 40.43 1.42 -16.34
C GLU A 154 39.28 2.44 -16.25
N GLY A 155 39.13 3.16 -15.13
CA GLY A 155 38.13 4.22 -14.99
C GLY A 155 36.69 3.72 -14.84
N VAL A 156 36.50 2.43 -14.55
CA VAL A 156 35.19 1.86 -14.23
C VAL A 156 34.92 2.05 -12.74
N PHE A 157 33.79 2.69 -12.43
CA PHE A 157 33.28 2.77 -11.06
C PHE A 157 32.46 1.53 -10.75
N ASN A 158 32.96 0.68 -9.85
CA ASN A 158 32.18 -0.42 -9.32
C ASN A 158 31.51 0.03 -8.04
N ILE A 159 30.17 0.08 -8.04
CA ILE A 159 29.39 0.17 -6.80
C ILE A 159 29.19 -1.25 -6.31
N GLY A 160 30.02 -1.65 -5.35
CA GLY A 160 29.82 -2.90 -4.63
C GLY A 160 28.75 -2.70 -3.57
N PHE A 161 27.55 -3.20 -3.81
CA PHE A 161 26.62 -3.47 -2.72
C PHE A 161 27.12 -4.71 -1.98
N ASN A 162 27.04 -4.74 -0.66
CA ASN A 162 26.93 -6.03 0.03
C ASN A 162 25.56 -6.61 -0.35
N ALA A 163 25.45 -7.12 -1.56
CA ALA A 163 24.46 -8.13 -1.87
C ALA A 163 24.77 -9.29 -0.93
N LEU A 164 23.81 -9.64 -0.07
CA LEU A 164 23.67 -11.04 0.30
C LEU A 164 23.78 -11.82 -1.00
N SER A 165 24.82 -12.64 -1.10
CA SER A 165 25.14 -13.42 -2.29
C SER A 165 23.86 -13.96 -2.91
N SER A 166 23.62 -13.59 -4.16
CA SER A 166 22.64 -14.23 -5.04
C SER A 166 23.13 -15.64 -5.36
N THR A 167 23.14 -16.51 -4.36
CA THR A 167 23.17 -17.95 -4.55
C THR A 167 21.74 -18.35 -4.88
N PRO A 168 21.48 -19.09 -5.98
CA PRO A 168 20.16 -19.66 -6.18
C PRO A 168 19.91 -20.63 -5.03
N LEU A 169 19.08 -20.24 -4.08
CA LEU A 169 18.47 -21.14 -3.08
C LEU A 169 17.51 -22.07 -3.84
N ARG A 170 18.08 -23.06 -4.54
CA ARG A 170 17.33 -24.11 -5.23
C ARG A 170 17.37 -25.46 -4.51
N ASP A 171 18.14 -25.62 -3.43
CA ASP A 171 18.37 -26.96 -2.85
C ASP A 171 18.13 -27.11 -1.34
N GLU A 172 17.47 -26.16 -0.64
CA GLU A 172 17.13 -26.33 0.79
C GLU A 172 15.69 -25.98 1.18
N LEU A 173 14.75 -25.95 0.23
CA LEU A 173 13.31 -25.95 0.52
C LEU A 173 12.80 -27.39 0.60
N GLN A 174 13.29 -28.14 1.59
CA GLN A 174 12.59 -29.33 2.08
C GLN A 174 11.99 -29.01 3.44
N THR A 175 10.67 -29.24 3.53
CA THR A 175 9.83 -29.27 4.74
C THR A 175 9.25 -27.92 5.20
N THR A 176 8.26 -27.42 4.44
CA THR A 176 6.86 -27.14 4.87
C THR A 176 6.25 -26.08 3.94
N HIS A 177 5.40 -26.50 3.01
CA HIS A 177 4.68 -25.62 2.07
C HIS A 177 3.46 -24.99 2.75
N ARG A 178 3.71 -24.12 3.73
CA ARG A 178 2.66 -23.31 4.35
C ARG A 178 2.73 -21.90 3.75
N PRO A 179 1.60 -21.28 3.36
CA PRO A 179 1.51 -19.83 3.29
C PRO A 179 1.81 -19.28 4.69
N GLN A 180 2.95 -18.61 4.84
CA GLN A 180 3.38 -18.01 6.10
C GLN A 180 3.36 -16.49 5.97
N SER A 181 3.38 -15.78 7.11
CA SER A 181 3.44 -14.33 7.12
C SER A 181 4.62 -13.84 6.25
N SER A 182 4.44 -12.63 5.70
CA SER A 182 5.39 -11.92 4.84
C SER A 182 6.84 -12.38 5.01
N TYR A 183 7.53 -12.74 3.94
CA TYR A 183 8.92 -13.20 4.05
C TYR A 183 9.82 -12.01 4.41
N LEU A 184 10.73 -12.22 5.37
CA LEU A 184 11.91 -11.38 5.54
C LEU A 184 12.66 -11.31 4.21
N VAL A 185 13.44 -10.24 4.01
CA VAL A 185 14.31 -10.08 2.82
C VAL A 185 15.25 -11.28 2.61
N THR A 186 15.49 -12.08 3.66
CA THR A 186 16.24 -13.33 3.63
C THR A 186 15.48 -14.52 3.04
N GLY A 187 14.24 -14.34 2.58
CA GLY A 187 13.34 -15.42 2.16
C GLY A 187 12.88 -16.31 3.31
N LYS A 188 13.12 -15.90 4.57
CA LYS A 188 12.61 -16.62 5.74
C LYS A 188 11.23 -16.06 6.09
N PRO A 189 10.27 -16.91 6.46
CA PRO A 189 9.01 -16.46 7.01
C PRO A 189 9.25 -15.52 8.20
N LYS A 190 8.53 -14.39 8.24
CA LYS A 190 8.63 -13.43 9.36
C LYS A 190 8.21 -14.10 10.67
N ASP A 191 7.14 -14.90 10.65
CA ASP A 191 6.61 -15.59 11.83
C ASP A 191 6.33 -17.06 11.51
N GLN A 192 7.20 -17.96 11.98
CA GLN A 192 7.10 -19.40 11.67
C GLN A 192 6.04 -20.14 12.48
N THR A 193 5.56 -19.54 13.57
CA THR A 193 4.68 -20.19 14.55
C THR A 193 3.26 -19.63 14.57
N ILE A 194 3.04 -18.47 13.97
CA ILE A 194 1.78 -17.74 14.03
C ILE A 194 0.89 -18.17 12.87
N PHE A 195 -0.32 -18.60 13.17
CA PHE A 195 -1.32 -18.99 12.19
C PHE A 195 -2.40 -17.92 12.06
N GLN A 196 -2.54 -17.34 10.87
CA GLN A 196 -3.65 -16.48 10.51
C GLN A 196 -4.58 -17.21 9.53
N LEU A 197 -5.84 -17.37 9.91
CA LEU A 197 -6.83 -18.13 9.13
C LEU A 197 -7.13 -17.49 7.77
N ASP A 198 -7.23 -16.17 7.71
CA ASP A 198 -7.53 -15.42 6.48
C ASP A 198 -6.38 -15.46 5.47
N GLN A 199 -5.12 -15.48 5.92
CA GLN A 199 -3.95 -15.62 5.04
C GLN A 199 -3.96 -16.92 4.24
N GLN A 200 -4.56 -17.99 4.78
CA GLN A 200 -4.70 -19.26 4.06
C GLN A 200 -5.77 -19.18 2.96
N CYS A 201 -6.70 -18.22 3.07
CA CYS A 201 -7.82 -18.06 2.16
C CYS A 201 -7.46 -17.23 0.93
N TYR A 202 -6.72 -16.13 1.09
CA TYR A 202 -6.46 -15.17 0.00
C TYR A 202 -5.80 -15.79 -1.23
N PRO A 203 -4.75 -16.64 -1.15
CA PRO A 203 -4.15 -17.26 -2.34
C PRO A 203 -5.13 -18.16 -3.11
N LEU A 204 -6.03 -18.85 -2.40
CA LEU A 204 -7.04 -19.71 -2.99
C LEU A 204 -8.13 -18.88 -3.70
N LEU A 205 -8.53 -17.76 -3.11
CA LEU A 205 -9.47 -16.82 -3.70
C LEU A 205 -8.89 -16.14 -4.94
N GLU A 206 -7.64 -15.68 -4.87
CA GLU A 206 -6.92 -15.09 -6.00
C GLU A 206 -6.87 -16.07 -7.18
N LEU A 207 -6.61 -17.35 -6.92
CA LEU A 207 -6.63 -18.38 -7.97
C LEU A 207 -8.01 -18.55 -8.62
N CYS A 208 -9.08 -18.49 -7.81
CA CYS A 208 -10.44 -18.56 -8.33
C CYS A 208 -10.77 -17.34 -9.19
N ASP A 209 -10.42 -16.14 -8.72
CA ASP A 209 -10.65 -14.88 -9.41
C ASP A 209 -9.80 -14.78 -10.69
N TYR A 210 -8.56 -15.28 -10.66
CA TYR A 210 -7.69 -15.39 -11.83
C TYR A 210 -8.34 -16.18 -12.96
N LEU A 211 -8.92 -17.36 -12.67
CA LEU A 211 -9.56 -18.16 -13.71
C LEU A 211 -10.84 -17.49 -14.26
N ASP A 212 -11.60 -16.82 -13.40
CA ASP A 212 -12.78 -16.04 -13.83
C ASP A 212 -12.38 -14.90 -14.79
N CYS A 213 -11.25 -14.23 -14.53
CA CYS A 213 -10.72 -13.18 -15.39
C CYS A 213 -10.06 -13.72 -16.67
N PHE A 214 -9.38 -14.86 -16.58
CA PHE A 214 -8.60 -15.46 -17.66
C PHE A 214 -9.05 -16.91 -17.93
N PRO A 215 -10.27 -17.12 -18.46
CA PRO A 215 -10.84 -18.46 -18.63
C PRO A 215 -10.05 -19.34 -19.61
N HIS A 216 -9.21 -18.74 -20.46
CA HIS A 216 -8.32 -19.47 -21.38
C HIS A 216 -7.12 -20.11 -20.67
N ASP A 217 -6.80 -19.71 -19.44
CA ASP A 217 -5.69 -20.25 -18.66
C ASP A 217 -6.09 -21.45 -17.79
N VAL A 218 -7.21 -22.11 -18.12
CA VAL A 218 -7.72 -23.29 -17.41
C VAL A 218 -6.66 -24.39 -17.23
N ASP A 219 -5.80 -24.61 -18.23
CA ASP A 219 -4.73 -25.59 -18.16
C ASP A 219 -3.65 -25.21 -17.14
N PHE A 220 -3.35 -23.92 -17.00
CA PHE A 220 -2.39 -23.42 -16.00
C PHE A 220 -2.95 -23.63 -14.58
N VAL A 221 -4.20 -23.25 -14.36
CA VAL A 221 -4.88 -23.41 -13.08
C VAL A 221 -5.05 -24.89 -12.72
N THR A 222 -5.37 -25.74 -13.70
CA THR A 222 -5.46 -27.20 -13.51
C THR A 222 -4.12 -27.78 -13.07
N ARG A 223 -3.01 -27.40 -13.72
CA ARG A 223 -1.67 -27.84 -13.32
C ARG A 223 -1.30 -27.39 -11.90
N LEU A 224 -1.70 -26.18 -11.51
CA LEU A 224 -1.47 -25.71 -10.14
C LEU A 224 -2.30 -26.50 -9.13
N ALA A 225 -3.56 -26.81 -9.44
CA ALA A 225 -4.39 -27.68 -8.61
C ALA A 225 -3.81 -29.11 -8.50
N ASP A 226 -3.23 -29.63 -9.58
CA ASP A 226 -2.56 -30.94 -9.60
C ASP A 226 -1.21 -30.97 -8.87
N SER A 227 -0.60 -29.81 -8.62
CA SER A 227 0.70 -29.72 -7.94
C SER A 227 0.68 -30.17 -6.48
N GLY A 228 -0.51 -30.27 -5.87
CA GLY A 228 -0.69 -30.56 -4.45
C GLY A 228 -0.80 -29.32 -3.56
N ALA A 229 -0.44 -28.12 -4.05
CA ALA A 229 -0.43 -26.90 -3.24
C ALA A 229 -1.79 -26.57 -2.60
N ILE A 230 -2.90 -26.76 -3.34
CA ILE A 230 -4.26 -26.56 -2.80
C ILE A 230 -4.55 -27.59 -1.71
N ALA A 231 -4.20 -28.85 -1.94
CA ALA A 231 -4.43 -29.93 -0.97
C ALA A 231 -3.66 -29.68 0.34
N GLU A 232 -2.41 -29.20 0.26
CA GLU A 232 -1.60 -28.86 1.43
C GLU A 232 -2.24 -27.75 2.27
N ILE A 233 -2.77 -26.69 1.63
CA ILE A 233 -3.48 -25.62 2.34
C ILE A 233 -4.77 -26.17 3.01
N LEU A 234 -5.53 -27.00 2.29
CA LEU A 234 -6.74 -27.63 2.83
C LEU A 234 -6.45 -28.58 3.99
N GLU A 235 -5.30 -29.26 3.99
CA GLU A 235 -4.85 -30.09 5.11
C GLU A 235 -4.50 -29.24 6.34
N VAL A 236 -3.83 -28.10 6.15
CA VAL A 236 -3.56 -27.14 7.25
C VAL A 236 -4.87 -26.61 7.83
N LEU A 237 -5.82 -26.24 6.97
CA LEU A 237 -7.15 -25.81 7.42
C LEU A 237 -7.86 -26.94 8.17
N ALA A 238 -7.82 -28.18 7.66
CA ALA A 238 -8.43 -29.32 8.34
C ALA A 238 -7.86 -29.55 9.74
N TYR A 239 -6.55 -29.35 9.92
CA TYR A 239 -5.88 -29.47 11.22
C TYR A 239 -6.31 -28.41 12.24
N LYS A 240 -6.66 -27.20 11.77
CA LYS A 240 -7.09 -26.08 12.61
C LYS A 240 -8.59 -26.10 12.94
N ARG A 241 -9.36 -27.03 12.36
CA ARG A 241 -10.78 -27.21 12.65
C ARG A 241 -10.97 -27.87 14.01
N ASP A 242 -11.71 -27.20 14.88
CA ASP A 242 -12.16 -27.76 16.15
C ASP A 242 -13.27 -28.80 15.93
N ALA A 243 -13.15 -29.96 16.58
CA ALA A 243 -14.03 -31.09 16.35
C ALA A 243 -15.40 -30.93 17.03
N GLU A 244 -15.50 -30.12 18.07
CA GLU A 244 -16.72 -29.94 18.86
C GLU A 244 -17.63 -28.84 18.26
N THR A 245 -17.04 -27.70 17.96
CA THR A 245 -17.74 -26.51 17.43
C THR A 245 -17.80 -26.51 15.90
N GLY A 246 -16.85 -27.18 15.25
CA GLY A 246 -16.69 -27.10 13.80
C GLY A 246 -16.14 -25.74 13.32
N LEU A 247 -15.57 -24.91 14.20
CA LEU A 247 -14.93 -23.62 13.89
C LEU A 247 -13.41 -23.78 13.70
N TRP A 248 -12.73 -22.75 13.20
CA TRP A 248 -11.30 -22.75 12.90
C TRP A 248 -10.56 -21.75 13.79
N ALA A 249 -9.63 -22.25 14.58
CA ALA A 249 -8.81 -21.40 15.44
C ALA A 249 -7.81 -20.56 14.62
N THR A 250 -7.64 -19.30 15.00
CA THR A 250 -6.60 -18.40 14.50
C THR A 250 -5.78 -17.88 15.68
N ASP A 251 -4.50 -17.62 15.47
CA ASP A 251 -3.63 -17.02 16.50
C ASP A 251 -3.71 -15.49 16.45
N GLU A 252 -3.90 -14.94 15.25
CA GLU A 252 -4.06 -13.51 14.98
C GLU A 252 -5.21 -13.22 14.00
N THR A 253 -5.64 -11.96 13.98
CA THR A 253 -6.65 -11.44 13.04
C THR A 253 -5.99 -10.78 11.82
N PRO A 254 -6.76 -10.37 10.79
CA PRO A 254 -6.20 -9.68 9.61
C PRO A 254 -5.47 -8.36 9.93
N GLY A 255 -5.67 -7.80 11.13
CA GLY A 255 -4.93 -6.63 11.62
C GLY A 255 -3.57 -6.96 12.25
N ASP A 256 -3.10 -8.21 12.17
CA ASP A 256 -1.92 -8.74 12.86
C ASP A 256 -2.02 -8.66 14.40
N ASP A 257 -3.24 -8.63 14.94
CA ASP A 257 -3.47 -8.59 16.39
C ASP A 257 -3.78 -9.98 16.95
N ALA A 258 -3.11 -10.35 18.05
CA ALA A 258 -3.33 -11.62 18.74
C ALA A 258 -4.76 -11.73 19.28
N VAL A 259 -5.39 -12.89 19.07
CA VAL A 259 -6.76 -13.11 19.54
C VAL A 259 -6.83 -13.47 21.01
N THR A 260 -7.87 -12.98 21.70
CA THR A 260 -8.17 -13.35 23.09
C THR A 260 -9.08 -14.57 23.20
N LEU A 261 -9.85 -14.87 22.15
CA LEU A 261 -10.66 -16.08 21.98
C LEU A 261 -10.36 -16.66 20.58
N PRO A 262 -10.36 -18.00 20.41
CA PRO A 262 -9.70 -18.64 19.27
C PRO A 262 -10.39 -18.42 17.91
N TYR A 263 -11.68 -18.08 17.87
CA TYR A 263 -12.45 -18.03 16.63
C TYR A 263 -12.79 -16.60 16.27
N HIS A 264 -12.44 -16.18 15.03
CA HIS A 264 -12.66 -14.83 14.52
C HIS A 264 -13.70 -14.76 13.41
N PHE A 265 -14.73 -13.93 13.56
CA PHE A 265 -15.91 -13.92 12.68
C PHE A 265 -15.58 -13.59 11.23
N SER A 266 -14.83 -12.51 10.99
CA SER A 266 -14.52 -12.04 9.64
C SER A 266 -13.72 -13.09 8.85
N SER A 267 -12.74 -13.73 9.51
CA SER A 267 -11.98 -14.83 8.91
C SER A 267 -12.85 -16.06 8.59
N HIS A 268 -13.90 -16.33 9.36
CA HIS A 268 -14.85 -17.41 9.05
C HIS A 268 -15.76 -17.08 7.86
N VAL A 269 -16.19 -15.82 7.70
CA VAL A 269 -16.91 -15.36 6.50
C VAL A 269 -16.02 -15.54 5.26
N LEU A 270 -14.74 -15.22 5.36
CA LEU A 270 -13.76 -15.43 4.28
C LEU A 270 -13.52 -16.91 3.98
N LEU A 271 -13.38 -17.75 5.01
CA LEU A 271 -13.20 -19.19 4.86
C LEU A 271 -14.39 -19.83 4.16
N TRP A 272 -15.61 -19.46 4.56
CA TRP A 272 -16.83 -19.87 3.87
C TRP A 272 -16.81 -19.51 2.39
N ARG A 273 -16.47 -18.24 2.08
CA ARG A 273 -16.37 -17.75 0.71
C ARG A 273 -15.34 -18.56 -0.08
N THR A 274 -14.23 -18.91 0.55
CA THR A 274 -13.14 -19.70 -0.04
C THR A 274 -13.60 -21.09 -0.43
N TYR A 275 -14.25 -21.85 0.46
CA TYR A 275 -14.78 -23.18 0.12
C TYR A 275 -15.83 -23.11 -1.00
N LYS A 276 -16.70 -22.10 -0.97
CA LYS A 276 -17.71 -21.90 -2.02
C LYS A 276 -17.07 -21.62 -3.38
N ARG A 277 -16.01 -20.80 -3.43
CA ARG A 277 -15.28 -20.47 -4.66
C ARG A 277 -14.42 -21.64 -5.15
N LEU A 278 -13.76 -22.36 -4.25
CA LEU A 278 -13.03 -23.58 -4.59
C LEU A 278 -13.93 -24.66 -5.17
N ARG A 279 -15.15 -24.84 -4.64
CA ARG A 279 -16.14 -25.76 -5.22
C ARG A 279 -16.42 -25.40 -6.69
N ASP A 280 -16.65 -24.11 -6.97
CA ASP A 280 -16.95 -23.64 -8.32
C ASP A 280 -15.74 -23.77 -9.25
N LEU A 281 -14.54 -23.49 -8.74
CA LEU A 281 -13.29 -23.75 -9.42
C LEU A 281 -13.16 -25.23 -9.79
N TRP A 282 -13.34 -26.15 -8.83
CA TRP A 282 -13.22 -27.59 -9.05
C TRP A 282 -14.23 -28.13 -10.05
N ALA A 283 -15.47 -27.62 -10.01
CA ALA A 283 -16.50 -27.95 -10.99
C ALA A 283 -16.12 -27.51 -12.43
N ASN A 284 -15.28 -26.49 -12.58
CA ASN A 284 -14.77 -26.03 -13.87
C ASN A 284 -13.56 -26.87 -14.34
N ILE A 285 -12.53 -27.01 -13.48
CA ILE A 285 -11.26 -27.64 -13.87
C ILE A 285 -11.28 -29.18 -13.79
N LYS A 286 -12.11 -29.74 -12.91
CA LYS A 286 -12.20 -31.19 -12.64
C LYS A 286 -13.67 -31.62 -12.46
N PRO A 287 -14.55 -31.43 -13.45
CA PRO A 287 -16.00 -31.67 -13.33
C PRO A 287 -16.39 -33.11 -12.98
N LEU A 288 -15.51 -34.09 -13.25
CA LEU A 288 -15.77 -35.50 -12.94
C LEU A 288 -15.42 -35.87 -11.49
N ASP A 289 -14.69 -35.01 -10.77
CA ASP A 289 -14.33 -35.20 -9.37
C ASP A 289 -15.49 -34.80 -8.43
N ASN A 290 -16.59 -35.53 -8.56
CA ASN A 290 -17.80 -35.30 -7.80
C ASN A 290 -17.61 -35.45 -6.28
N ALA A 291 -16.59 -36.18 -5.85
CA ALA A 291 -16.30 -36.38 -4.43
C ALA A 291 -15.77 -35.10 -3.80
N GLU A 292 -14.75 -34.48 -4.43
CA GLU A 292 -14.15 -33.25 -3.90
C GLU A 292 -15.11 -32.05 -4.04
N ILE A 293 -15.85 -31.95 -5.16
CA ILE A 293 -16.89 -30.91 -5.32
C ILE A 293 -17.92 -30.99 -4.18
N ARG A 294 -18.39 -32.19 -3.84
CA ARG A 294 -19.32 -32.37 -2.71
C ARG A 294 -18.67 -31.99 -1.39
N ARG A 295 -17.46 -32.46 -1.12
CA ARG A 295 -16.71 -32.14 0.10
C ARG A 295 -16.59 -30.63 0.29
N LEU A 296 -16.20 -29.88 -0.74
CA LEU A 296 -16.07 -28.42 -0.68
C LEU A 296 -17.42 -27.74 -0.45
N SER A 297 -18.50 -28.26 -1.05
CA SER A 297 -19.86 -27.77 -0.82
C SER A 297 -20.35 -28.02 0.62
N ASP A 298 -20.06 -29.19 1.16
CA ASP A 298 -20.40 -29.56 2.53
C ASP A 298 -19.61 -28.68 3.51
N MET A 299 -18.33 -28.44 3.25
CA MET A 299 -17.51 -27.53 4.08
C MET A 299 -17.99 -26.09 4.05
N ALA A 300 -18.40 -25.57 2.89
CA ALA A 300 -19.03 -24.26 2.85
C ALA A 300 -20.34 -24.24 3.67
N THR A 301 -21.14 -25.31 3.67
CA THR A 301 -22.37 -25.36 4.46
C THR A 301 -22.06 -25.40 5.96
N ASP A 302 -21.17 -26.30 6.38
CA ASP A 302 -20.76 -26.47 7.77
C ASP A 302 -20.17 -25.19 8.37
N VAL A 303 -19.20 -24.55 7.68
CA VAL A 303 -18.56 -23.31 8.16
C VAL A 303 -19.62 -22.25 8.39
N ARG A 304 -20.54 -22.07 7.45
CA ARG A 304 -21.58 -21.05 7.55
C ARG A 304 -22.51 -21.31 8.72
N ASP A 305 -23.01 -22.54 8.84
CA ASP A 305 -24.00 -22.89 9.86
C ASP A 305 -23.39 -22.81 11.27
N SER A 306 -22.17 -23.32 11.47
CA SER A 306 -21.44 -23.16 12.74
C SER A 306 -21.15 -21.68 13.03
N THR A 307 -20.69 -20.91 12.04
CA THR A 307 -20.38 -19.49 12.26
C THR A 307 -21.62 -18.70 12.66
N LEU A 308 -22.74 -18.86 11.95
CA LEU A 308 -23.99 -18.19 12.30
C LEU A 308 -24.49 -18.61 13.70
N ARG A 309 -24.33 -19.88 14.07
CA ARG A 309 -24.73 -20.39 15.38
C ARG A 309 -23.90 -19.82 16.52
N PHE A 310 -22.58 -19.87 16.42
CA PHE A 310 -21.69 -19.60 17.55
C PHE A 310 -21.31 -18.12 17.68
N PHE A 311 -21.31 -17.34 16.58
CA PHE A 311 -21.00 -15.92 16.65
C PHE A 311 -22.23 -15.02 16.87
N THR A 312 -23.45 -15.49 16.66
CA THR A 312 -24.64 -14.67 16.95
C THR A 312 -24.80 -14.52 18.47
N ALA A 313 -24.64 -13.30 18.98
CA ALA A 313 -24.72 -13.00 20.41
C ALA A 313 -25.53 -11.72 20.66
N HIS A 314 -26.09 -11.60 21.87
CA HIS A 314 -26.80 -10.38 22.29
C HIS A 314 -25.81 -9.43 22.96
N HIS A 315 -25.64 -8.23 22.40
CA HIS A 315 -24.73 -7.24 22.96
C HIS A 315 -25.39 -6.54 24.16
N PRO A 316 -24.80 -6.60 25.37
CA PRO A 316 -25.49 -6.21 26.59
C PRO A 316 -25.79 -4.71 26.70
N GLN A 317 -24.93 -3.84 26.15
CA GLN A 317 -25.10 -2.38 26.25
C GLN A 317 -26.02 -1.78 25.17
N ILE A 318 -26.01 -2.29 23.93
CA ILE A 318 -26.85 -1.76 22.84
C ILE A 318 -28.18 -2.54 22.67
N GLU A 319 -28.39 -3.60 23.48
CA GLU A 319 -29.60 -4.44 23.51
C GLU A 319 -30.02 -5.02 22.13
N LYS A 320 -29.03 -5.37 21.29
CA LYS A 320 -29.25 -5.90 19.94
C LYS A 320 -28.47 -7.21 19.74
N SER A 321 -29.04 -8.10 18.94
CA SER A 321 -28.30 -9.26 18.43
C SER A 321 -27.37 -8.83 17.31
N MET A 322 -26.11 -9.23 17.39
CA MET A 322 -25.07 -8.98 16.39
C MET A 322 -24.11 -10.18 16.31
N PHE A 323 -23.20 -10.17 15.35
CA PHE A 323 -22.11 -11.13 15.31
C PHE A 323 -20.98 -10.64 16.21
N ALA A 324 -20.53 -11.49 17.13
CA ALA A 324 -19.35 -11.25 17.93
C ALA A 324 -18.10 -11.17 17.03
N TYR A 325 -17.11 -10.40 17.45
CA TYR A 325 -15.80 -10.34 16.81
C TYR A 325 -15.03 -11.64 17.01
N LEU A 326 -14.94 -12.08 18.28
CA LEU A 326 -14.34 -13.35 18.68
C LEU A 326 -15.30 -14.18 19.53
N THR A 327 -15.15 -15.51 19.49
CA THR A 327 -15.82 -16.45 20.40
C THR A 327 -14.94 -17.65 20.71
N ASP A 328 -15.21 -18.32 21.84
CA ASP A 328 -14.66 -19.63 22.19
C ASP A 328 -15.56 -20.81 21.77
N GLY A 329 -16.74 -20.52 21.22
CA GLY A 329 -17.75 -21.53 20.87
C GLY A 329 -18.47 -22.17 22.06
N GLN A 330 -18.18 -21.73 23.28
CA GLN A 330 -18.79 -22.21 24.53
C GLN A 330 -19.64 -21.16 25.25
N GLY A 331 -19.80 -19.97 24.65
CA GLY A 331 -20.72 -18.93 25.08
C GLY A 331 -20.05 -17.61 25.45
N GLU A 332 -18.71 -17.55 25.42
CA GLU A 332 -17.98 -16.30 25.60
C GLU A 332 -17.84 -15.58 24.25
N HIS A 333 -18.02 -14.26 24.29
CA HIS A 333 -18.04 -13.40 23.11
C HIS A 333 -17.28 -12.10 23.38
N THR A 334 -16.46 -11.68 22.42
CA THR A 334 -15.89 -10.33 22.36
C THR A 334 -16.66 -9.51 21.32
N PHE A 335 -17.14 -8.33 21.69
CA PHE A 335 -17.78 -7.39 20.76
C PHE A 335 -16.79 -6.28 20.39
N TYR A 336 -16.47 -6.22 19.11
CA TYR A 336 -15.52 -5.30 18.49
C TYR A 336 -15.75 -5.33 16.97
N HIS A 337 -15.14 -4.42 16.22
CA HIS A 337 -15.06 -4.51 14.76
C HIS A 337 -13.84 -3.72 14.30
N ASP A 338 -13.06 -4.27 13.39
CA ASP A 338 -11.80 -3.68 12.92
C ASP A 338 -11.88 -3.16 11.48
N ALA A 339 -11.07 -2.15 11.16
CA ALA A 339 -10.89 -1.69 9.78
C ALA A 339 -10.36 -2.79 8.84
N ASN A 340 -9.63 -3.78 9.35
CA ASN A 340 -9.13 -4.93 8.58
C ASN A 340 -10.19 -6.02 8.34
N ASP A 341 -11.34 -5.98 9.03
CA ASP A 341 -12.41 -7.00 8.97
C ASP A 341 -13.33 -6.87 7.75
N VAL A 342 -12.74 -6.57 6.59
CA VAL A 342 -13.42 -6.37 5.31
C VAL A 342 -14.39 -7.50 4.92
N PRO A 343 -14.12 -8.80 5.14
CA PRO A 343 -15.08 -9.86 4.82
C PRO A 343 -16.46 -9.71 5.49
N THR A 344 -16.52 -9.16 6.72
CA THR A 344 -17.78 -8.90 7.43
C THR A 344 -18.70 -7.97 6.64
N LEU A 345 -18.15 -6.91 6.04
CA LEU A 345 -18.91 -5.97 5.18
C LEU A 345 -19.60 -6.70 4.01
N PHE A 346 -18.94 -7.71 3.43
CA PHE A 346 -19.46 -8.42 2.26
C PHE A 346 -20.40 -9.58 2.59
N ALA A 347 -20.66 -9.86 3.87
CA ALA A 347 -21.48 -11.00 4.28
C ALA A 347 -22.89 -11.00 3.65
N MET A 348 -23.52 -9.83 3.48
CA MET A 348 -24.82 -9.72 2.82
C MET A 348 -24.73 -10.02 1.32
N GLU A 349 -23.83 -9.34 0.63
CA GLU A 349 -23.68 -9.44 -0.82
C GLU A 349 -23.24 -10.83 -1.26
N TRP A 350 -22.28 -11.43 -0.55
CA TRP A 350 -21.82 -12.78 -0.87
C TRP A 350 -22.89 -13.83 -0.60
N LYS A 351 -23.98 -13.44 0.08
CA LYS A 351 -25.09 -14.28 0.57
C LYS A 351 -24.64 -15.22 1.70
N PHE A 352 -23.77 -14.74 2.57
CA PHE A 352 -23.47 -15.41 3.83
C PHE A 352 -24.67 -15.26 4.77
N VAL A 353 -25.24 -14.07 4.87
CA VAL A 353 -26.54 -13.82 5.51
C VAL A 353 -27.66 -13.73 4.47
N GLU A 354 -28.77 -14.41 4.71
CA GLU A 354 -29.86 -14.53 3.71
C GLU A 354 -31.25 -14.28 4.31
N THR A 355 -31.48 -14.71 5.55
CA THR A 355 -32.78 -14.50 6.20
C THR A 355 -32.90 -13.07 6.75
N PRO A 356 -34.13 -12.53 6.90
CA PRO A 356 -34.33 -11.19 7.49
C PRO A 356 -33.66 -11.01 8.86
N ASN A 357 -33.67 -12.05 9.70
CA ASN A 357 -33.02 -12.03 11.01
C ASN A 357 -31.50 -11.96 10.87
N GLN A 358 -30.89 -12.78 10.00
CA GLN A 358 -29.44 -12.75 9.78
C GLN A 358 -28.98 -11.41 9.19
N ILE A 359 -29.74 -10.85 8.24
CA ILE A 359 -29.48 -9.53 7.67
C ILE A 359 -29.57 -8.45 8.74
N THR A 360 -30.55 -8.54 9.65
CA THR A 360 -30.68 -7.60 10.79
C THR A 360 -29.50 -7.73 11.75
N THR A 361 -29.08 -8.95 12.10
CA THR A 361 -27.89 -9.21 12.92
C THR A 361 -26.62 -8.62 12.27
N TRP A 362 -26.45 -8.81 10.96
CA TRP A 362 -25.35 -8.23 10.21
C TRP A 362 -25.37 -6.69 10.23
N ARG A 363 -26.54 -6.07 9.97
CA ARG A 363 -26.68 -4.60 10.05
C ARG A 363 -26.35 -4.07 11.43
N ASN A 364 -26.85 -4.70 12.49
CA ASN A 364 -26.49 -4.33 13.86
C ASN A 364 -24.99 -4.43 14.12
N THR A 365 -24.31 -5.39 13.50
CA THR A 365 -22.84 -5.56 13.59
C THR A 365 -22.12 -4.39 12.91
N MET A 366 -22.52 -4.04 11.68
CA MET A 366 -21.94 -2.91 10.94
C MET A 366 -22.23 -1.57 11.62
N ASP A 367 -23.48 -1.34 12.04
CA ASP A 367 -23.90 -0.12 12.75
C ASP A 367 -23.14 0.04 14.07
N PHE A 368 -22.91 -1.05 14.82
CA PHE A 368 -22.08 -1.03 16.01
C PHE A 368 -20.63 -0.65 15.69
N GLY A 369 -20.02 -1.34 14.73
CA GLY A 369 -18.62 -1.15 14.35
C GLY A 369 -18.31 0.28 13.86
N LEU A 370 -19.24 0.87 13.12
CA LEU A 370 -19.17 2.24 12.58
C LEU A 370 -19.71 3.31 13.55
N SER A 371 -19.71 3.04 14.86
CA SER A 371 -20.19 3.97 15.88
C SER A 371 -19.23 4.08 17.07
N PRO A 372 -19.33 5.16 17.87
CA PRO A 372 -18.60 5.28 19.14
C PRO A 372 -18.86 4.15 20.15
N SER A 373 -19.88 3.31 19.95
CA SER A 373 -20.12 2.13 20.79
C SER A 373 -19.03 1.07 20.63
N ASN A 374 -18.32 1.07 19.49
CA ASN A 374 -17.12 0.28 19.27
C ASN A 374 -15.90 1.00 19.89
N GLU A 375 -15.88 1.10 21.23
CA GLU A 375 -15.02 2.03 22.00
C GLU A 375 -13.54 1.99 21.63
N ARG A 376 -13.02 0.80 21.28
CA ARG A 376 -11.60 0.62 20.93
C ARG A 376 -11.33 0.58 19.43
N GLY A 377 -12.37 0.45 18.61
CA GLY A 377 -12.25 0.28 17.17
C GLY A 377 -12.72 1.50 16.39
N PHE A 378 -13.44 2.42 17.03
CA PHE A 378 -13.93 3.63 16.40
C PHE A 378 -13.27 4.88 17.01
N CYS A 379 -12.51 5.60 16.20
CA CYS A 379 -12.01 6.91 16.57
C CYS A 379 -13.18 7.90 16.52
N ALA A 380 -13.65 8.37 17.68
CA ALA A 380 -14.89 9.15 17.79
C ALA A 380 -14.70 10.67 17.67
N GLU A 381 -13.47 11.17 17.78
CA GLU A 381 -13.17 12.60 17.85
C GLU A 381 -12.77 13.18 16.49
N GLY A 382 -13.12 14.43 16.24
CA GLY A 382 -12.72 15.19 15.06
C GLY A 382 -13.63 15.04 13.84
N PRO A 383 -13.44 15.89 12.82
CA PRO A 383 -14.18 15.82 11.55
C PRO A 383 -13.89 14.54 10.77
N TYR A 384 -12.68 13.98 10.89
CA TYR A 384 -12.24 12.76 10.20
C TYR A 384 -12.29 11.54 11.13
N ARG A 385 -13.26 11.52 12.05
CA ARG A 385 -13.59 10.35 12.88
C ARG A 385 -13.99 9.15 12.01
N GLY A 386 -13.81 7.94 12.50
CA GLY A 386 -14.16 6.73 11.74
C GLY A 386 -13.65 5.44 12.37
N LEU A 387 -13.98 4.33 11.71
CA LEU A 387 -13.47 3.01 12.05
C LEU A 387 -11.94 2.99 11.87
N GLY A 388 -11.25 2.47 12.88
CA GLY A 388 -9.81 2.30 12.94
C GLY A 388 -9.47 0.89 13.37
N SER A 389 -8.40 0.77 14.16
CA SER A 389 -7.97 -0.51 14.73
C SER A 389 -7.38 -0.28 16.13
N GLN A 390 -7.45 -1.30 16.99
CA GLN A 390 -6.68 -1.35 18.23
C GLN A 390 -5.17 -1.39 17.97
N HIS A 391 -4.76 -1.87 16.79
CA HIS A 391 -3.38 -1.96 16.36
C HIS A 391 -2.68 -0.60 16.29
N SER A 392 -3.36 0.44 15.80
CA SER A 392 -2.81 1.79 15.74
C SER A 392 -3.87 2.87 15.96
N PRO A 393 -3.59 3.89 16.82
CA PRO A 393 -4.54 4.97 17.08
C PRO A 393 -4.91 5.77 15.83
N GLY A 394 -6.19 6.09 15.68
CA GLY A 394 -6.71 6.97 14.62
C GLY A 394 -7.80 6.33 13.79
N ALA A 395 -8.36 7.10 12.85
CA ALA A 395 -9.25 6.55 11.84
C ALA A 395 -8.42 5.91 10.72
N TRP A 396 -8.86 4.77 10.21
CA TRP A 396 -8.16 4.06 9.13
C TRP A 396 -8.86 4.28 7.80
N VAL A 397 -8.08 4.34 6.72
CA VAL A 397 -8.64 4.53 5.37
C VAL A 397 -9.48 3.31 4.94
N LEU A 398 -9.11 2.10 5.38
CA LEU A 398 -9.96 0.92 5.23
C LEU A 398 -11.29 1.06 5.98
N GLY A 399 -11.30 1.77 7.11
CA GLY A 399 -12.52 2.11 7.83
C GLY A 399 -13.45 3.00 7.01
N TYR A 400 -12.92 4.05 6.37
CA TYR A 400 -13.71 4.89 5.45
C TYR A 400 -14.21 4.11 4.23
N PHE A 401 -13.41 3.19 3.70
CA PHE A 401 -13.86 2.26 2.66
C PHE A 401 -15.07 1.44 3.13
N GLN A 402 -15.00 0.85 4.32
CA GLN A 402 -16.11 0.05 4.86
C GLN A 402 -17.36 0.89 5.07
N GLU A 403 -17.22 2.11 5.58
CA GLU A 403 -18.32 3.06 5.77
C GLU A 403 -18.97 3.44 4.44
N LEU A 404 -18.17 3.81 3.43
CA LEU A 404 -18.65 4.15 2.09
C LEU A 404 -19.40 2.97 1.46
N ALA A 405 -18.82 1.78 1.51
CA ALA A 405 -19.43 0.58 0.94
C ALA A 405 -20.75 0.22 1.63
N TYR A 406 -20.79 0.25 2.96
CA TYR A 406 -21.99 -0.06 3.73
C TYR A 406 -23.11 0.95 3.44
N ALA A 407 -22.80 2.25 3.47
CA ALA A 407 -23.75 3.30 3.14
C ALA A 407 -24.26 3.18 1.69
N ALA A 408 -23.38 2.86 0.74
CA ALA A 408 -23.76 2.61 -0.63
C ALA A 408 -24.66 1.36 -0.75
N PHE A 409 -24.43 0.30 0.00
CA PHE A 409 -25.31 -0.88 0.01
C PHE A 409 -26.70 -0.56 0.58
N MET A 410 -26.78 0.33 1.57
CA MET A 410 -28.05 0.73 2.21
C MET A 410 -28.75 1.92 1.53
N ASP A 411 -28.17 2.47 0.45
CA ASP A 411 -28.65 3.67 -0.25
C ASP A 411 -28.75 4.92 0.66
N ASP A 412 -27.82 5.04 1.62
CA ASP A 412 -27.71 6.18 2.53
C ASP A 412 -26.85 7.30 1.93
N ALA A 413 -27.47 8.15 1.13
CA ALA A 413 -26.78 9.20 0.38
C ALA A 413 -25.99 10.20 1.25
N PRO A 414 -26.53 10.69 2.40
CA PRO A 414 -25.76 11.52 3.32
C PRO A 414 -24.47 10.86 3.81
N VAL A 415 -24.52 9.60 4.24
CA VAL A 415 -23.34 8.89 4.76
C VAL A 415 -22.34 8.58 3.64
N VAL A 416 -22.81 8.26 2.42
CA VAL A 416 -21.94 8.13 1.25
C VAL A 416 -21.16 9.42 0.99
N SER A 417 -21.81 10.59 1.09
CA SER A 417 -21.17 11.89 0.90
C SER A 417 -20.09 12.14 1.96
N ASP A 418 -20.41 11.91 3.24
CA ASP A 418 -19.48 12.10 4.37
C ASP A 418 -18.25 11.17 4.25
N ALA A 419 -18.49 9.88 3.98
CA ALA A 419 -17.40 8.91 3.78
C ALA A 419 -16.52 9.28 2.58
N TRP A 420 -17.10 9.79 1.50
CA TRP A 420 -16.34 10.23 0.34
C TRP A 420 -15.48 11.47 0.62
N GLU A 421 -15.98 12.44 1.38
CA GLU A 421 -15.17 13.60 1.82
C GLU A 421 -13.97 13.16 2.65
N LYS A 422 -14.16 12.21 3.57
CA LYS A 422 -13.07 11.66 4.38
C LYS A 422 -12.03 10.93 3.54
N ILE A 423 -12.46 10.16 2.53
CA ILE A 423 -11.56 9.51 1.56
C ILE A 423 -10.78 10.56 0.77
N LEU A 424 -11.43 11.59 0.23
CA LEU A 424 -10.75 12.65 -0.52
C LEU A 424 -9.72 13.40 0.34
N ALA A 425 -10.05 13.66 1.61
CA ALA A 425 -9.15 14.33 2.54
C ALA A 425 -7.94 13.47 2.95
N ALA A 426 -8.13 12.15 3.08
CA ALA A 426 -7.06 11.20 3.40
C ALA A 426 -6.17 10.85 2.19
N MET A 427 -6.59 11.21 0.97
CA MET A 427 -5.86 10.92 -0.25
C MET A 427 -4.59 11.77 -0.33
N GLN A 428 -3.47 11.11 -0.61
CA GLN A 428 -2.18 11.78 -0.73
C GLN A 428 -2.02 12.44 -2.10
N TRP A 429 -0.99 13.27 -2.22
CA TRP A 429 -0.68 14.04 -3.43
C TRP A 429 -0.50 13.17 -4.69
N ASP A 430 -0.14 11.90 -4.55
CA ASP A 430 0.05 10.93 -5.62
C ASP A 430 -1.20 10.06 -5.89
N GLY A 431 -2.31 10.33 -5.21
CA GLY A 431 -3.55 9.55 -5.31
C GLY A 431 -3.53 8.24 -4.52
N THR A 432 -2.50 8.00 -3.69
CA THR A 432 -2.43 6.83 -2.80
C THR A 432 -2.95 7.14 -1.40
N PHE A 433 -2.97 6.13 -0.53
CA PHE A 433 -3.54 6.21 0.81
C PHE A 433 -2.57 5.68 1.87
N SER A 434 -2.68 6.23 3.07
CA SER A 434 -2.02 5.70 4.26
C SER A 434 -2.84 4.60 4.93
N GLU A 435 -2.28 3.97 5.96
CA GLU A 435 -3.03 3.08 6.85
C GLU A 435 -4.03 3.86 7.70
N ALA A 436 -3.51 4.80 8.48
CA ALA A 436 -4.27 5.62 9.39
C ALA A 436 -4.03 7.11 9.12
N VAL A 437 -5.00 7.91 9.55
CA VAL A 437 -4.96 9.36 9.50
C VAL A 437 -5.24 9.96 10.87
N ASP A 438 -4.75 11.17 11.09
CA ASP A 438 -5.13 12.01 12.21
C ASP A 438 -6.60 12.45 12.04
N SER A 439 -7.42 12.23 13.07
CA SER A 439 -8.86 12.46 12.95
C SER A 439 -9.26 13.95 12.95
N GLN A 440 -8.32 14.86 13.24
CA GLN A 440 -8.54 16.31 13.18
C GLN A 440 -8.17 16.89 11.82
N THR A 441 -7.14 16.34 11.17
CA THR A 441 -6.50 16.96 10.00
C THR A 441 -6.56 16.11 8.72
N ALA A 442 -6.89 14.81 8.83
CA ALA A 442 -6.76 13.80 7.78
C ALA A 442 -5.32 13.53 7.30
N GLU A 443 -4.32 14.15 7.93
CA GLU A 443 -2.92 13.89 7.60
C GLU A 443 -2.53 12.46 7.99
N CYS A 444 -1.65 11.83 7.20
CA CYS A 444 -1.15 10.49 7.47
C CYS A 444 -0.55 10.41 8.88
N SER A 445 -1.09 9.51 9.71
CA SER A 445 -0.58 9.23 11.06
C SER A 445 0.20 7.91 11.14
N SER A 446 -0.08 6.96 10.25
CA SER A 446 0.62 5.67 10.15
C SER A 446 0.72 5.20 8.70
N LYS A 447 1.87 4.60 8.35
CA LYS A 447 2.22 3.98 7.05
C LYS A 447 1.76 4.83 5.85
N ALA A 448 2.61 5.75 5.39
CA ALA A 448 2.28 6.66 4.30
C ALA A 448 1.94 5.99 2.96
N TRP A 449 2.39 4.77 2.65
CA TRP A 449 1.99 4.09 1.42
C TRP A 449 1.45 2.71 1.71
N PHE A 450 0.11 2.59 1.70
CA PHE A 450 -0.59 1.33 1.87
C PHE A 450 -1.53 1.09 0.68
N SER A 451 -1.17 0.12 -0.17
CA SER A 451 -1.90 -0.14 -1.42
C SER A 451 -3.30 -0.70 -1.20
N TRP A 452 -3.54 -1.44 -0.10
CA TRP A 452 -4.79 -2.14 0.14
C TRP A 452 -6.01 -1.20 0.17
N PRO A 453 -6.05 -0.11 0.96
CA PRO A 453 -7.15 0.85 0.91
C PRO A 453 -7.44 1.38 -0.50
N GLY A 454 -6.40 1.77 -1.25
CA GLY A 454 -6.54 2.25 -2.62
C GLY A 454 -7.15 1.22 -3.57
N SER A 455 -6.73 -0.04 -3.47
CA SER A 455 -7.32 -1.15 -4.24
C SER A 455 -8.80 -1.37 -3.89
N MET A 456 -9.16 -1.35 -2.60
CA MET A 456 -10.54 -1.55 -2.14
C MET A 456 -11.46 -0.40 -2.59
N ILE A 457 -11.02 0.84 -2.42
CA ILE A 457 -11.75 2.04 -2.83
C ILE A 457 -11.93 2.02 -4.36
N GLY A 458 -10.86 1.78 -5.12
CA GLY A 458 -10.93 1.72 -6.58
C GLY A 458 -11.90 0.65 -7.09
N ALA A 459 -11.85 -0.55 -6.52
CA ALA A 459 -12.78 -1.63 -6.86
C ALA A 459 -14.24 -1.27 -6.53
N LEU A 460 -14.47 -0.62 -5.38
CA LEU A 460 -15.80 -0.14 -4.99
C LEU A 460 -16.33 0.92 -5.94
N LEU A 461 -15.51 1.89 -6.36
CA LEU A 461 -15.92 2.95 -7.28
C LEU A 461 -16.35 2.39 -8.65
N ILE A 462 -15.58 1.43 -9.20
CA ILE A 462 -15.95 0.72 -10.44
C ILE A 462 -17.33 0.07 -10.27
N ARG A 463 -17.54 -0.57 -9.12
CA ARG A 463 -18.79 -1.26 -8.82
C ARG A 463 -19.97 -0.32 -8.56
N MET A 464 -19.75 0.81 -7.90
CA MET A 464 -20.77 1.84 -7.70
C MET A 464 -21.22 2.38 -9.06
N ARG A 465 -20.28 2.69 -9.96
CA ARG A 465 -20.57 3.11 -11.34
C ARG A 465 -21.37 2.05 -12.10
N ALA A 466 -20.94 0.79 -12.06
CA ALA A 466 -21.66 -0.30 -12.73
C ALA A 466 -23.11 -0.47 -12.22
N ASN A 467 -23.39 -0.07 -10.98
CA ASN A 467 -24.72 -0.13 -10.36
C ASN A 467 -25.46 1.21 -10.33
N GLY A 468 -24.96 2.26 -11.00
CA GLY A 468 -25.57 3.60 -11.02
C GLY A 468 -25.61 4.31 -9.66
N LYS A 469 -24.69 3.95 -8.76
CA LYS A 469 -24.52 4.57 -7.43
C LYS A 469 -23.42 5.64 -7.41
N ASP A 470 -22.72 5.86 -8.51
CA ASP A 470 -21.75 6.96 -8.67
C ASP A 470 -22.40 8.35 -8.69
N LYS A 471 -23.71 8.44 -8.96
CA LYS A 471 -24.53 9.66 -8.78
C LYS A 471 -24.36 10.32 -7.40
N TYR A 472 -24.03 9.55 -6.36
CA TYR A 472 -23.81 10.08 -5.03
C TYR A 472 -22.47 10.84 -4.90
N LEU A 473 -21.54 10.58 -5.83
CA LEU A 473 -20.20 11.17 -5.86
C LEU A 473 -20.12 12.43 -6.76
N GLU A 474 -21.08 12.61 -7.68
CA GLU A 474 -21.09 13.68 -8.70
C GLU A 474 -21.19 15.10 -8.11
N ARG A 475 -21.63 15.27 -6.87
CA ARG A 475 -21.70 16.57 -6.19
C ARG A 475 -20.35 17.27 -6.03
N TYR A 476 -19.23 16.56 -6.18
CA TYR A 476 -17.88 17.11 -6.03
C TYR A 476 -17.21 17.49 -7.36
N SER A 477 -17.79 17.11 -8.51
CA SER A 477 -17.23 17.42 -9.84
C SER A 477 -17.38 18.88 -10.25
N GLU A 478 -18.31 19.64 -9.65
CA GLU A 478 -18.57 21.04 -10.02
C GLU A 478 -17.74 22.07 -9.22
N GLY A 479 -16.91 21.63 -8.26
CA GLY A 479 -16.18 22.53 -7.35
C GLY A 479 -14.68 22.30 -7.20
N ALA A 480 -14.10 21.28 -7.83
CA ALA A 480 -12.71 20.85 -7.59
C ALA A 480 -11.91 20.52 -8.87
N LEU A 481 -12.09 21.31 -9.93
CA LEU A 481 -11.17 21.35 -11.08
C LEU A 481 -10.69 22.77 -11.35
#